data_AF-A0A968BUJ8-F1
#
_entry.id   AF-A0A968BUJ8-F1
#
_cell.length_a   1.000
_cell.length_b   1.000
_cell.length_c   1.000
_cell.angle_alpha   90.00
_cell.angle_beta   90.00
_cell.angle_gamma   90.00
#
_symmetry.space_group_name_H-M   'P 1'
#
loop_
_entity.id
_entity.type
_entity.pdbx_description
1 polymer ?
#
loop_
_entity_poly.entity_id
_entity_poly.type
_entity_poly.pdbx_seq_one_letter_code
_entity_poly.pdbx_strand_id
1 'polypeptide(L)'
;ASIALTQSWYTALIFGALASATAPAATVDVLAEYDAKGPLTTTLLAVVGMDDALALLLFSIAAAFAESLLAQSGPPSVVQILELPLIEIGGSLLVGGGLGLFLDRVMCRMKVQHDAMAVSIGALLFGVGLSEAFGFSLILTSMIMGIVVVNRCPEHGRHIRYTIEQAGPVIYVLFFTLVGARFQISLLPTMGLLGIAYIVLRSAGKFFGAWLGGTLGGAEPAVRNNLGLGLLSQAGVAIGLALASSRRFSAYGPEGEALGALVINVITATTFVVQIVGPISVKWAISRAGEIGRATLEHDAWVSEGSIDGPHTLPPMDPEGEHDE
;
A
#
# COMPACT_ATOMS: atom_id res chain seq x y z
N ALA A 1 17.97 -12.97 -12.63
CA ALA A 1 17.22 -14.23 -12.86
C ALA A 1 16.08 -14.06 -13.86
N SER A 2 15.27 -13.00 -13.79
CA SER A 2 14.29 -12.67 -14.84
C SER A 2 14.94 -12.59 -16.22
N ILE A 3 16.10 -11.94 -16.37
CA ILE A 3 16.90 -11.96 -17.62
C ILE A 3 17.31 -13.38 -18.00
N ALA A 4 17.83 -14.17 -17.06
CA ALA A 4 18.29 -15.52 -17.35
C ALA A 4 17.15 -16.46 -17.80
N LEU A 5 15.93 -16.25 -17.29
CA LEU A 5 14.75 -17.07 -17.58
C LEU A 5 13.95 -16.58 -18.79
N THR A 6 13.86 -15.27 -19.01
CA THR A 6 13.04 -14.67 -20.07
C THR A 6 13.86 -14.17 -21.26
N GLN A 7 15.18 -14.05 -21.10
CA GLN A 7 16.12 -13.48 -22.08
C GLN A 7 15.74 -12.07 -22.55
N SER A 8 14.88 -11.36 -21.81
CA SER A 8 14.40 -10.02 -22.13
C SER A 8 14.76 -9.02 -21.03
N TRP A 9 15.42 -7.94 -21.43
CA TRP A 9 15.81 -6.84 -20.55
C TRP A 9 14.60 -6.05 -20.07
N TYR A 10 13.63 -5.76 -20.95
CA TYR A 10 12.42 -5.04 -20.59
C TYR A 10 11.59 -5.83 -19.57
N THR A 11 11.47 -7.14 -19.74
CA THR A 11 10.75 -8.02 -18.80
C THR A 11 11.40 -8.00 -17.44
N ALA A 12 12.74 -8.06 -17.40
CA ALA A 12 13.48 -8.06 -16.15
C ALA A 12 13.39 -6.75 -15.37
N LEU A 13 13.42 -5.61 -16.06
CA LEU A 13 13.26 -4.29 -15.46
C LEU A 13 11.88 -4.15 -14.80
N ILE A 14 10.82 -4.54 -15.51
CA ILE A 14 9.45 -4.46 -14.99
C ILE A 14 9.23 -5.37 -13.79
N PHE A 15 9.65 -6.64 -13.87
CA PHE A 15 9.57 -7.52 -12.70
C PHE A 15 10.45 -7.05 -11.53
N GLY A 16 11.62 -6.47 -11.80
CA GLY A 16 12.49 -5.90 -10.77
C GLY A 16 11.83 -4.74 -10.04
N ALA A 17 11.21 -3.82 -10.78
CA ALA A 17 10.45 -2.71 -10.20
C ALA A 17 9.24 -3.21 -9.40
N LEU A 18 8.44 -4.13 -9.96
CA LEU A 18 7.26 -4.68 -9.28
C LEU A 18 7.60 -5.48 -8.03
N ALA A 19 8.78 -6.12 -7.98
CA ALA A 19 9.24 -6.83 -6.79
C ALA A 19 9.43 -5.91 -5.58
N SER A 20 9.62 -4.60 -5.81
CA SER A 20 9.71 -3.63 -4.72
C SER A 20 8.38 -3.38 -4.03
N ALA A 21 7.22 -3.62 -4.66
CA ALA A 21 5.93 -3.30 -4.05
C ALA A 21 5.58 -4.23 -2.87
N THR A 22 5.09 -3.66 -1.76
CA THR A 22 4.50 -4.35 -0.60
C THR A 22 3.08 -3.87 -0.36
N ALA A 23 2.20 -4.72 0.18
CA ALA A 23 0.83 -4.33 0.50
C ALA A 23 0.68 -3.83 1.95
N PRO A 24 0.26 -2.57 2.18
CA PRO A 24 -0.01 -2.06 3.52
C PRO A 24 -1.17 -2.74 4.23
N ALA A 25 -2.30 -2.91 3.56
CA ALA A 25 -3.54 -3.36 4.19
C ALA A 25 -3.36 -4.67 4.98
N ALA A 26 -2.86 -5.74 4.34
CA ALA A 26 -2.69 -7.03 5.00
C ALA A 26 -1.70 -7.00 6.18
N THR A 27 -0.64 -6.19 6.10
CA THR A 27 0.30 -6.05 7.21
C THR A 27 -0.32 -5.25 8.36
N VAL A 28 -0.96 -4.12 8.05
CA VAL A 28 -1.65 -3.27 9.04
C VAL A 28 -2.76 -4.04 9.76
N ASP A 29 -3.55 -4.84 9.02
CA ASP A 29 -4.64 -5.64 9.58
C ASP A 29 -4.13 -6.65 10.60
N VAL A 30 -3.01 -7.34 10.32
CA VAL A 30 -2.40 -8.27 11.29
C VAL A 30 -1.83 -7.51 12.49
N LEU A 31 -1.20 -6.36 12.29
CA LEU A 31 -0.69 -5.58 13.42
C LEU A 31 -1.82 -5.12 14.34
N ALA A 32 -2.96 -4.73 13.76
CA ALA A 32 -4.15 -4.32 14.49
C ALA A 32 -4.86 -5.51 15.18
N GLU A 33 -5.01 -6.65 14.50
CA GLU A 33 -5.66 -7.86 15.04
C GLU A 33 -4.94 -8.40 16.28
N TYR A 34 -3.61 -8.25 16.34
CA TYR A 34 -2.79 -8.72 17.46
C TYR A 34 -2.44 -7.64 18.48
N ASP A 35 -3.06 -6.45 18.41
CA ASP A 35 -2.75 -5.29 19.27
C ASP A 35 -1.23 -5.06 19.39
N ALA A 36 -0.53 -5.19 18.26
CA ALA A 36 0.92 -5.18 18.21
C ALA A 36 1.46 -3.77 18.46
N LYS A 37 2.48 -3.64 19.32
CA LYS A 37 3.13 -2.35 19.57
C LYS A 37 4.61 -2.54 19.90
N GLY A 38 5.45 -1.69 19.32
CA GLY A 38 6.89 -1.67 19.56
C GLY A 38 7.70 -1.14 18.38
N PRO A 39 9.04 -1.23 18.46
CA PRO A 39 9.94 -0.76 17.41
C PRO A 39 9.72 -1.44 16.05
N LEU A 40 9.48 -2.75 15.99
CA LEU A 40 9.23 -3.47 14.74
C LEU A 40 7.90 -3.05 14.12
N THR A 41 6.83 -3.01 14.91
CA THR A 41 5.49 -2.57 14.47
C THR A 41 5.55 -1.15 13.90
N THR A 42 6.16 -0.21 14.62
CA THR A 42 6.28 1.18 14.18
C THR A 42 7.11 1.29 12.90
N THR A 43 8.21 0.53 12.81
CA THR A 43 9.04 0.48 11.60
C THR A 43 8.30 -0.12 10.42
N LEU A 44 7.51 -1.18 10.63
CA LEU A 44 6.70 -1.80 9.57
C LEU A 44 5.69 -0.80 9.00
N LEU A 45 4.94 -0.10 9.86
CA LEU A 45 3.98 0.92 9.43
C LEU A 45 4.66 2.03 8.62
N ALA A 46 5.82 2.51 9.06
CA ALA A 46 6.57 3.55 8.37
C ALA A 46 7.14 3.08 7.02
N VAL A 47 7.79 1.91 6.99
CA VAL A 47 8.42 1.36 5.79
C VAL A 47 7.36 1.06 4.74
N VAL A 48 6.29 0.38 5.12
CA VAL A 48 5.23 -0.01 4.19
C VAL A 48 4.47 1.21 3.66
N GLY A 49 4.27 2.27 4.46
CA GLY A 49 3.70 3.53 3.98
C GLY A 49 4.60 4.27 2.96
N MET A 50 5.92 4.13 3.07
CA MET A 50 6.87 4.75 2.15
C MET A 50 7.12 3.92 0.88
N ASP A 51 7.03 2.60 1.00
CA ASP A 51 7.37 1.63 -0.06
C ASP A 51 6.52 1.83 -1.32
N ASP A 52 5.26 2.24 -1.19
CA ASP A 52 4.35 2.47 -2.33
C ASP A 52 4.84 3.60 -3.24
N ALA A 53 5.32 4.72 -2.67
CA ALA A 53 5.88 5.82 -3.46
C ALA A 53 7.18 5.41 -4.16
N LEU A 54 8.02 4.64 -3.47
CA LEU A 54 9.27 4.11 -4.03
C LEU A 54 8.99 3.11 -5.17
N ALA A 55 8.00 2.23 -4.99
CA ALA A 55 7.60 1.25 -6.00
C ALA A 55 7.10 1.93 -7.28
N LEU A 56 6.31 3.00 -7.15
CA LEU A 56 5.88 3.82 -8.28
C LEU A 56 7.07 4.47 -8.99
N LEU A 57 8.01 5.07 -8.25
CA LEU A 57 9.21 5.67 -8.84
C LEU A 57 10.05 4.65 -9.61
N LEU A 58 10.33 3.49 -8.99
CA LEU A 58 11.07 2.41 -9.62
C LEU A 58 10.33 1.88 -10.86
N PHE A 59 9.01 1.79 -10.80
CA PHE A 59 8.18 1.37 -11.92
C PHE A 59 8.20 2.37 -13.07
N SER A 60 8.01 3.67 -12.82
CA SER A 60 8.03 4.71 -13.86
C SER A 60 9.39 4.75 -14.58
N ILE A 61 10.50 4.61 -13.84
CA ILE A 61 11.84 4.52 -14.44
C ILE A 61 11.97 3.24 -15.27
N ALA A 62 11.62 2.07 -14.71
CA ALA A 62 11.71 0.80 -15.43
C ALA A 62 10.83 0.77 -16.68
N ALA A 63 9.64 1.37 -16.63
CA ALA A 63 8.73 1.51 -17.76
C ALA A 63 9.34 2.37 -18.86
N ALA A 64 9.95 3.51 -18.54
CA ALA A 64 10.61 4.36 -19.54
C ALA A 64 11.72 3.61 -20.30
N PHE A 65 12.53 2.81 -19.60
CA PHE A 65 13.52 1.94 -20.25
C PHE A 65 12.88 0.81 -21.05
N ALA A 66 11.83 0.17 -20.53
CA ALA A 66 11.12 -0.90 -21.24
C ALA A 66 10.50 -0.40 -22.55
N GLU A 67 9.90 0.80 -22.55
CA GLU A 67 9.33 1.45 -23.74
C GLU A 67 10.38 1.74 -24.80
N SER A 68 11.51 2.32 -24.40
CA SER A 68 12.63 2.60 -25.31
C SER A 68 13.16 1.33 -25.98
N LEU A 69 13.25 0.22 -25.22
CA LEU A 69 13.67 -1.07 -25.74
C LEU A 69 12.63 -1.67 -26.71
N LEU A 70 11.34 -1.61 -26.36
CA LEU A 70 10.24 -2.11 -27.20
C LEU A 70 10.08 -1.30 -28.49
N ALA A 71 10.23 0.02 -28.40
CA ALA A 71 10.16 0.94 -29.54
C ALA A 71 11.45 0.96 -30.38
N GLN A 72 12.49 0.23 -29.98
CA GLN A 72 13.80 0.17 -30.66
C GLN A 72 14.41 1.56 -30.90
N SER A 73 14.13 2.53 -30.03
CA SER A 73 14.49 3.95 -30.22
C SER A 73 15.89 4.31 -29.69
N GLY A 74 16.67 3.31 -29.26
CA GLY A 74 17.92 3.52 -28.51
C GLY A 74 17.65 3.87 -27.03
N PRO A 75 18.68 3.94 -26.18
CA PRO A 75 18.51 4.19 -24.74
C PRO A 75 17.83 5.54 -24.50
N PRO A 76 16.91 5.63 -23.51
CA PRO A 76 16.19 6.87 -23.27
C PRO A 76 17.18 7.95 -22.83
N SER A 77 16.93 9.18 -23.28
CA SER A 77 17.75 10.31 -22.85
C SER A 77 17.61 10.54 -21.34
N VAL A 78 18.63 11.13 -20.70
CA VAL A 78 18.57 11.48 -19.27
C VAL A 78 17.34 12.35 -18.95
N VAL A 79 16.96 13.22 -19.89
CA VAL A 79 15.74 14.04 -19.78
C VAL A 79 14.50 13.16 -19.73
N GLN A 80 14.33 12.20 -20.64
CA GLN A 80 13.17 11.29 -20.66
C GLN A 80 13.07 10.41 -19.41
N ILE A 81 14.21 9.94 -18.89
CA ILE A 81 14.25 9.11 -17.66
C ILE A 81 13.75 9.90 -16.45
N LEU A 82 14.03 11.20 -16.40
CA LEU A 82 13.65 12.05 -15.26
C LEU A 82 12.28 12.70 -15.45
N GLU A 83 11.96 13.16 -16.66
CA GLU A 83 10.77 13.92 -16.97
C GLU A 83 9.49 13.12 -16.70
N LEU A 84 9.42 11.87 -17.17
CA LEU A 84 8.24 11.02 -16.99
C LEU A 84 7.92 10.78 -15.51
N PRO A 85 8.85 10.27 -14.66
CA PRO A 85 8.59 10.13 -13.23
C PRO A 85 8.34 11.46 -12.52
N LEU A 86 9.02 12.55 -12.91
CA LEU A 86 8.82 13.86 -12.27
C LEU A 86 7.42 14.41 -12.53
N ILE A 87 6.90 14.28 -13.75
CA ILE A 87 5.54 14.71 -14.09
C ILE A 87 4.52 13.79 -13.40
N GLU A 88 4.71 12.47 -13.49
CA GLU A 88 3.78 11.50 -12.90
C GLU A 88 3.69 11.65 -11.38
N ILE A 89 4.83 11.67 -10.69
CA ILE A 89 4.90 11.78 -9.22
C ILE A 89 4.56 13.20 -8.80
N GLY A 90 5.21 14.21 -9.38
CA GLY A 90 5.00 15.61 -9.03
C GLY A 90 3.55 16.05 -9.25
N GLY A 91 2.95 15.68 -10.38
CA GLY A 91 1.54 15.91 -10.65
C GLY A 91 0.62 15.22 -9.64
N SER A 92 0.92 13.97 -9.27
CA SER A 92 0.17 13.24 -8.24
C SER A 92 0.24 13.92 -6.86
N LEU A 93 1.43 14.39 -6.47
CA LEU A 93 1.64 15.11 -5.21
C LEU A 93 0.84 16.41 -5.20
N LEU A 94 0.85 17.16 -6.31
CA LEU A 94 0.13 18.44 -6.42
C LEU A 94 -1.38 18.24 -6.42
N VAL A 95 -1.89 17.32 -7.24
CA VAL A 95 -3.34 17.04 -7.32
C VAL A 95 -3.85 16.43 -6.02
N GLY A 96 -3.17 15.41 -5.47
CA GLY A 96 -3.56 14.78 -4.21
C GLY A 96 -3.48 15.78 -3.05
N GLY A 97 -2.43 16.61 -3.03
CA GLY A 97 -2.25 17.68 -2.07
C GLY A 97 -3.39 18.70 -2.12
N GLY A 98 -3.66 19.24 -3.32
CA GLY A 98 -4.70 20.22 -3.56
C GLY A 98 -6.10 19.69 -3.23
N LEU A 99 -6.43 18.47 -3.67
CA LEU A 99 -7.72 17.83 -3.37
C LEU A 99 -7.88 17.49 -1.90
N GLY A 100 -6.81 17.05 -1.22
CA GLY A 100 -6.86 16.81 0.23
C GLY A 100 -7.14 18.08 1.02
N LEU A 101 -6.49 19.20 0.66
CA LEU A 101 -6.74 20.50 1.27
C LEU A 101 -8.15 21.02 0.97
N PHE A 102 -8.62 20.82 -0.26
CA PHE A 102 -9.97 21.17 -0.66
C PHE A 102 -11.00 20.36 0.15
N LEU A 103 -10.82 19.06 0.24
CA LEU A 103 -11.69 18.15 0.97
C LEU A 103 -11.76 18.50 2.45
N ASP A 104 -10.60 18.73 3.10
CA ASP A 104 -10.53 19.18 4.50
C ASP A 104 -11.35 20.47 4.72
N ARG A 105 -11.19 21.46 3.82
CA ARG A 105 -11.90 22.73 3.93
C ARG A 105 -13.41 22.61 3.69
N VAL A 106 -13.85 21.70 2.83
CA VAL A 106 -15.27 21.40 2.62
C VAL A 106 -15.82 20.71 3.87
N MET A 107 -15.12 19.72 4.41
CA MET A 107 -15.54 18.97 5.60
C MET A 107 -15.71 19.84 6.83
N CYS A 108 -14.87 20.87 7.03
CA CYS A 108 -15.06 21.86 8.10
C CYS A 108 -16.46 22.50 8.12
N ARG A 109 -17.16 22.53 6.99
CA ARG A 109 -18.50 23.13 6.87
C ARG A 109 -19.64 22.12 6.99
N MET A 110 -19.33 20.83 7.07
CA MET A 110 -20.31 19.77 7.04
C MET A 110 -20.65 19.36 8.47
N LYS A 111 -21.94 19.38 8.81
CA LYS A 111 -22.44 18.95 10.12
C LYS A 111 -23.03 17.53 10.09
N VAL A 112 -23.29 17.00 8.90
CA VAL A 112 -23.98 15.71 8.68
C VAL A 112 -22.97 14.68 8.15
N GLN A 113 -22.88 13.53 8.80
CA GLN A 113 -21.90 12.49 8.47
C GLN A 113 -22.13 11.86 7.08
N HIS A 114 -23.38 11.66 6.67
CA HIS A 114 -23.72 11.07 5.37
C HIS A 114 -23.20 11.92 4.20
N ASP A 115 -23.33 13.24 4.29
CA ASP A 115 -22.84 14.15 3.26
C ASP A 115 -21.31 14.07 3.16
N ALA A 116 -20.61 13.94 4.30
CA ALA A 116 -19.16 13.80 4.33
C ALA A 116 -18.70 12.54 3.57
N MET A 117 -19.39 11.40 3.75
CA MET A 117 -19.09 10.16 3.02
C MET A 117 -19.16 10.38 1.50
N ALA A 118 -20.27 10.97 1.03
CA ALA A 118 -20.51 11.21 -0.39
C ALA A 118 -19.46 12.16 -0.99
N VAL A 119 -19.13 13.24 -0.27
CA VAL A 119 -18.11 14.21 -0.70
C VAL A 119 -16.72 13.58 -0.73
N SER A 120 -16.37 12.73 0.24
CA SER A 120 -15.07 12.04 0.26
C SER A 120 -14.93 11.07 -0.90
N ILE A 121 -15.95 10.25 -1.19
CA ILE A 121 -15.94 9.35 -2.35
C ILE A 121 -15.91 10.17 -3.65
N GLY A 122 -16.70 11.25 -3.74
CA GLY A 122 -16.70 12.14 -4.89
C GLY A 122 -15.35 12.80 -5.16
N ALA A 123 -14.66 13.29 -4.11
CA ALA A 123 -13.32 13.85 -4.21
C ALA A 123 -12.28 12.79 -4.64
N LEU A 124 -12.39 11.57 -4.13
CA LEU A 124 -11.54 10.45 -4.55
C LEU A 124 -11.74 10.13 -6.04
N LEU A 125 -12.98 9.97 -6.49
CA LEU A 125 -13.29 9.69 -7.90
C LEU A 125 -12.90 10.84 -8.82
N PHE A 126 -13.06 12.08 -8.36
CA PHE A 126 -12.61 13.27 -9.09
C PHE A 126 -11.08 13.30 -9.21
N GLY A 127 -10.36 12.99 -8.13
CA GLY A 127 -8.90 12.83 -8.15
C GLY A 127 -8.45 11.74 -9.10
N VAL A 128 -9.13 10.59 -9.09
CA VAL A 128 -8.91 9.50 -10.06
C VAL A 128 -9.08 9.99 -11.50
N GLY A 129 -10.16 10.71 -11.81
CA GLY A 129 -10.40 11.25 -13.14
C GLY A 129 -9.35 12.28 -13.57
N LEU A 130 -8.90 13.15 -12.66
CA LEU A 130 -7.82 14.11 -12.95
C LEU A 130 -6.49 13.38 -13.20
N SER A 131 -6.14 12.40 -12.37
CA SER A 131 -4.92 11.62 -12.56
C SER A 131 -4.95 10.88 -13.89
N GLU A 132 -6.07 10.29 -14.29
CA GLU A 132 -6.21 9.63 -15.59
C GLU A 132 -6.10 10.62 -16.75
N ALA A 133 -6.74 11.79 -16.65
CA ALA A 133 -6.72 12.81 -17.69
C ALA A 133 -5.32 13.42 -17.93
N PHE A 134 -4.53 13.60 -16.87
CA PHE A 134 -3.20 14.21 -16.94
C PHE A 134 -2.05 13.20 -16.93
N GLY A 135 -2.34 11.90 -16.83
CA GLY A 135 -1.31 10.85 -16.79
C GLY A 135 -0.53 10.80 -15.47
N PHE A 136 -1.16 11.16 -14.35
CA PHE A 136 -0.59 11.05 -13.01
C PHE A 136 -0.91 9.69 -12.37
N SER A 137 -0.17 9.32 -11.32
CA SER A 137 -0.42 8.10 -10.56
C SER A 137 -1.69 8.21 -9.70
N LEU A 138 -2.68 7.39 -10.05
CA LEU A 138 -3.95 7.21 -9.33
C LEU A 138 -3.73 6.83 -7.84
N ILE A 139 -2.80 5.90 -7.61
CA ILE A 139 -2.49 5.37 -6.28
C ILE A 139 -1.86 6.46 -5.42
N LEU A 140 -0.83 7.14 -5.97
CA LEU A 140 -0.13 8.20 -5.25
C LEU A 140 -1.04 9.39 -4.96
N THR A 141 -1.85 9.81 -5.94
CA THR A 141 -2.80 10.92 -5.77
C THR A 141 -3.78 10.63 -4.62
N SER A 142 -4.34 9.42 -4.59
CA SER A 142 -5.26 8.98 -3.54
C SER A 142 -4.58 8.91 -2.17
N MET A 143 -3.35 8.41 -2.11
CA MET A 143 -2.57 8.30 -0.88
C MET A 143 -2.23 9.68 -0.31
N ILE A 144 -1.77 10.62 -1.14
CA ILE A 144 -1.44 11.98 -0.71
C ILE A 144 -2.69 12.72 -0.22
N MET A 145 -3.82 12.55 -0.88
CA MET A 145 -5.09 13.10 -0.42
C MET A 145 -5.43 12.59 0.99
N GLY A 146 -5.30 11.28 1.24
CA GLY A 146 -5.50 10.69 2.57
C GLY A 146 -4.51 11.21 3.62
N ILE A 147 -3.22 11.31 3.28
CA ILE A 147 -2.17 11.86 4.15
C ILE A 147 -2.53 13.30 4.56
N VAL A 148 -2.92 14.14 3.61
CA VAL A 148 -3.25 15.54 3.87
C VAL A 148 -4.42 15.66 4.82
N VAL A 149 -5.51 14.93 4.57
CA VAL A 149 -6.71 14.96 5.41
C VAL A 149 -6.39 14.52 6.84
N VAL A 150 -5.74 13.36 7.00
CA VAL A 150 -5.45 12.77 8.33
C VAL A 150 -4.53 13.67 9.15
N ASN A 151 -3.57 14.35 8.50
CA ASN A 151 -2.64 15.24 9.20
C ASN A 151 -3.18 16.66 9.44
N ARG A 152 -4.25 17.07 8.75
CA ARG A 152 -4.87 18.40 8.93
C ARG A 152 -5.90 18.40 10.05
N CYS A 153 -6.80 17.43 10.06
CA CYS A 153 -7.84 17.32 11.08
C CYS A 153 -8.07 15.84 11.43
N PRO A 154 -7.66 15.40 12.63
CA PRO A 154 -7.83 14.00 13.05
C PRO A 154 -9.28 13.52 13.06
N GLU A 155 -10.25 14.41 13.35
CA GLU A 155 -11.67 14.06 13.32
C GLU A 155 -12.18 13.80 11.91
N HIS A 156 -11.84 14.66 10.95
CA HIS A 156 -12.14 14.43 9.53
C HIS A 156 -11.49 13.13 9.03
N GLY A 157 -10.24 12.90 9.41
CA GLY A 157 -9.53 11.65 9.12
C GLY A 157 -10.26 10.43 9.66
N ARG A 158 -10.81 10.49 10.88
CA ARG A 158 -11.59 9.40 11.49
C ARG A 158 -12.89 9.13 10.73
N HIS A 159 -13.62 10.16 10.31
CA HIS A 159 -14.84 10.01 9.52
C HIS A 159 -14.57 9.39 8.14
N ILE A 160 -13.53 9.86 7.44
CA ILE A 160 -13.14 9.31 6.15
C ILE A 160 -12.66 7.87 6.30
N ARG A 161 -11.85 7.57 7.32
CA ARG A 161 -11.41 6.21 7.59
C ARG A 161 -12.58 5.27 7.81
N TYR A 162 -13.55 5.65 8.63
CA TYR A 162 -14.77 4.87 8.85
C TYR A 162 -15.54 4.60 7.54
N THR A 163 -15.66 5.62 6.69
CA THR A 163 -16.28 5.50 5.37
C THR A 163 -15.58 4.47 4.50
N ILE A 164 -14.25 4.53 4.44
CA ILE A 164 -13.42 3.63 3.65
C ILE A 164 -13.44 2.21 4.23
N GLU A 165 -13.42 2.05 5.55
CA GLU A 165 -13.51 0.75 6.24
C GLU A 165 -14.84 0.05 5.96
N GLN A 166 -15.95 0.79 5.87
CA GLN A 166 -17.25 0.23 5.51
C GLN A 166 -17.37 -0.15 4.03
N ALA A 167 -16.88 0.70 3.13
CA ALA A 167 -16.93 0.44 1.68
C ALA A 167 -15.87 -0.56 1.21
N GLY A 168 -14.75 -0.63 1.92
CA GLY A 168 -13.53 -1.38 1.58
C GLY A 168 -13.80 -2.85 1.26
N PRO A 169 -14.48 -3.63 2.12
CA PRO A 169 -14.74 -5.04 1.87
C PRO A 169 -15.44 -5.29 0.52
N VAL A 170 -16.44 -4.49 0.17
CA VAL A 170 -17.16 -4.62 -1.12
C VAL A 170 -16.23 -4.30 -2.28
N ILE A 171 -15.45 -3.23 -2.18
CA ILE A 171 -14.48 -2.83 -3.21
C ILE A 171 -13.40 -3.91 -3.39
N TYR A 172 -12.89 -4.49 -2.29
CA TYR A 172 -11.89 -5.56 -2.34
C TYR A 172 -12.43 -6.82 -2.99
N VAL A 173 -13.66 -7.24 -2.67
CA VAL A 173 -14.30 -8.39 -3.33
C VAL A 173 -14.43 -8.15 -4.83
N LEU A 174 -14.91 -6.97 -5.25
CA LEU A 174 -15.04 -6.64 -6.67
C LEU A 174 -13.67 -6.61 -7.37
N PHE A 175 -12.68 -5.97 -6.75
CA PHE A 175 -11.33 -5.86 -7.28
C PHE A 175 -10.66 -7.23 -7.47
N PHE A 176 -10.62 -8.05 -6.42
CA PHE A 176 -10.00 -9.37 -6.49
C PHE A 176 -10.78 -10.33 -7.39
N THR A 177 -12.10 -10.21 -7.48
CA THR A 177 -12.91 -10.99 -8.44
C THR A 177 -12.54 -10.62 -9.88
N LEU A 178 -12.44 -9.33 -10.20
CA LEU A 178 -12.07 -8.87 -11.55
C LEU A 178 -10.65 -9.30 -11.92
N VAL A 179 -9.71 -9.18 -10.98
CA VAL A 179 -8.31 -9.61 -11.16
C VAL A 179 -8.24 -11.13 -11.37
N GLY A 180 -8.97 -11.90 -10.56
CA GLY A 180 -9.10 -13.34 -10.72
C GLY A 180 -9.73 -13.74 -12.06
N ALA A 181 -10.71 -13.00 -12.56
CA ALA A 181 -11.32 -13.24 -13.87
C ALA A 181 -10.35 -12.97 -15.04
N ARG A 182 -9.36 -12.08 -14.86
CA ARG A 182 -8.30 -11.80 -15.85
C ARG A 182 -7.18 -12.84 -15.81
N PHE A 183 -7.12 -13.64 -14.76
CA PHE A 183 -6.06 -14.62 -14.54
C PHE A 183 -6.23 -15.84 -15.46
N GLN A 184 -5.24 -16.07 -16.32
CA GLN A 184 -5.25 -17.17 -17.28
C GLN A 184 -4.53 -18.40 -16.71
N ILE A 185 -5.30 -19.28 -16.07
CA ILE A 185 -4.80 -20.52 -15.46
C ILE A 185 -4.02 -21.39 -16.45
N SER A 186 -4.40 -21.37 -17.74
CA SER A 186 -3.71 -22.12 -18.80
C SER A 186 -2.23 -21.73 -18.96
N LEU A 187 -1.83 -20.53 -18.53
CA LEU A 187 -0.46 -20.04 -18.62
C LEU A 187 0.39 -20.40 -17.38
N LEU A 188 -0.21 -20.94 -16.31
CA LEU A 188 0.51 -21.34 -15.09
C LEU A 188 1.63 -22.37 -15.33
N PRO A 189 1.45 -23.44 -16.13
CA PRO A 189 2.52 -24.42 -16.34
C PRO A 189 3.76 -23.80 -17.01
N THR A 190 3.55 -22.91 -17.97
CA THR A 190 4.60 -22.23 -18.72
C THR A 190 5.27 -21.13 -17.91
N MET A 191 4.52 -20.47 -17.03
CA MET A 191 5.00 -19.37 -16.19
C MET A 191 5.42 -19.82 -14.78
N GLY A 192 5.20 -21.09 -14.41
CA GLY A 192 5.39 -21.59 -13.05
C GLY A 192 6.82 -21.41 -12.55
N LEU A 193 7.81 -21.68 -13.40
CA LEU A 193 9.22 -21.45 -13.05
C LEU A 193 9.53 -19.96 -12.83
N LEU A 194 9.00 -19.09 -13.68
CA LEU A 194 9.19 -17.64 -13.55
C LEU A 194 8.50 -17.09 -12.30
N GLY A 195 7.28 -17.56 -11.99
CA GLY A 195 6.55 -17.17 -10.79
C GLY A 195 7.24 -17.65 -9.50
N ILE A 196 7.71 -18.90 -9.47
CA ILE A 196 8.49 -19.42 -8.33
C ILE A 196 9.79 -18.61 -8.17
N ALA A 197 10.53 -18.39 -9.26
CA ALA A 197 11.74 -17.59 -9.22
C ALA A 197 11.46 -16.16 -8.73
N TYR A 198 10.38 -15.54 -9.19
CA TYR A 198 9.94 -14.22 -8.74
C TYR A 198 9.67 -14.21 -7.24
N ILE A 199 8.87 -15.15 -6.71
CA ILE A 199 8.56 -15.22 -5.27
C ILE A 199 9.83 -15.40 -4.44
N VAL A 200 10.69 -16.35 -4.81
CA VAL A 200 11.91 -16.67 -4.06
C VAL A 200 12.85 -15.47 -4.04
N LEU A 201 13.12 -14.87 -5.19
CA LEU A 201 14.05 -13.76 -5.30
C LEU A 201 13.50 -12.47 -4.70
N ARG A 202 12.21 -12.19 -4.89
CA ARG A 202 11.54 -11.08 -4.23
C ARG A 202 11.62 -11.22 -2.71
N SER A 203 11.28 -12.39 -2.19
CA SER A 203 11.31 -12.66 -0.75
C SER A 203 12.73 -12.48 -0.23
N ALA A 204 13.72 -13.14 -0.86
CA ALA A 204 15.13 -13.00 -0.50
C ALA A 204 15.61 -11.54 -0.56
N GLY A 205 15.21 -10.79 -1.58
CA GLY A 205 15.51 -9.37 -1.73
C GLY A 205 14.92 -8.52 -0.61
N LYS A 206 13.66 -8.73 -0.24
CA LYS A 206 13.00 -8.04 0.89
C LYS A 206 13.68 -8.37 2.22
N PHE A 207 14.02 -9.64 2.46
CA PHE A 207 14.76 -10.05 3.65
C PHE A 207 16.14 -9.41 3.72
N PHE A 208 16.93 -9.57 2.67
CA PHE A 208 18.29 -9.08 2.62
C PHE A 208 18.33 -7.56 2.67
N GLY A 209 17.48 -6.88 1.91
CA GLY A 209 17.38 -5.42 1.91
C GLY A 209 16.96 -4.85 3.24
N ALA A 210 15.94 -5.43 3.90
CA ALA A 210 15.51 -5.01 5.23
C ALA A 210 16.58 -5.26 6.30
N TRP A 211 17.25 -6.42 6.24
CA TRP A 211 18.35 -6.74 7.15
C TRP A 211 19.55 -5.80 6.96
N LEU A 212 19.95 -5.55 5.72
CA LEU A 212 21.06 -4.67 5.38
C LEU A 212 20.74 -3.22 5.78
N GLY A 213 19.56 -2.73 5.43
CA GLY A 213 19.09 -1.40 5.81
C GLY A 213 19.01 -1.23 7.33
N GLY A 214 18.47 -2.22 8.03
CA GLY A 214 18.44 -2.23 9.49
C GLY A 214 19.84 -2.30 10.13
N THR A 215 20.78 -3.03 9.52
CA THR A 215 22.17 -3.11 10.01
C THR A 215 22.90 -1.78 9.84
N LEU A 216 22.80 -1.19 8.65
CA LEU A 216 23.44 0.10 8.33
C LEU A 216 22.82 1.26 9.12
N GLY A 217 21.51 1.20 9.37
CA GLY A 217 20.77 2.17 10.18
C GLY A 217 20.93 1.99 11.69
N GLY A 218 21.68 0.98 12.16
CA GLY A 218 21.87 0.72 13.58
C GLY A 218 20.59 0.31 14.32
N ALA A 219 19.64 -0.31 13.61
CA ALA A 219 18.36 -0.71 14.19
C ALA A 219 18.52 -1.87 15.20
N GLU A 220 17.62 -1.91 16.17
CA GLU A 220 17.58 -2.97 17.19
C GLU A 220 17.44 -4.36 16.55
N PRO A 221 17.96 -5.43 17.20
CA PRO A 221 17.86 -6.79 16.67
C PRO A 221 16.43 -7.24 16.36
N ALA A 222 15.44 -6.77 17.14
CA ALA A 222 14.03 -7.03 16.92
C ALA A 222 13.55 -6.50 15.56
N VAL A 223 14.01 -5.31 15.15
CA VAL A 223 13.71 -4.73 13.83
C VAL A 223 14.56 -5.39 12.76
N ARG A 224 15.89 -5.35 12.92
CA ARG A 224 16.87 -5.81 11.92
C ARG A 224 16.63 -7.25 11.43
N ASN A 225 16.26 -8.16 12.33
CA ASN A 225 16.13 -9.58 12.00
C ASN A 225 14.72 -9.99 11.56
N ASN A 226 13.69 -9.17 11.84
CA ASN A 226 12.29 -9.53 11.58
C ASN A 226 11.59 -8.63 10.56
N LEU A 227 12.13 -7.44 10.25
CA LEU A 227 11.48 -6.49 9.34
C LEU A 227 11.16 -7.11 7.97
N GLY A 228 12.09 -7.88 7.40
CA GLY A 228 11.88 -8.55 6.11
C GLY A 228 10.69 -9.51 6.08
N LEU A 229 10.34 -10.16 7.22
CA LEU A 229 9.19 -11.05 7.32
C LEU A 229 7.87 -10.29 7.15
N GLY A 230 7.81 -9.05 7.65
CA GLY A 230 6.61 -8.22 7.59
C GLY A 230 6.39 -7.51 6.25
N LEU A 231 7.35 -7.60 5.33
CA LEU A 231 7.29 -6.94 4.02
C LEU A 231 6.90 -7.89 2.86
N LEU A 232 6.60 -9.15 3.16
CA LEU A 232 6.32 -10.16 2.13
C LEU A 232 4.96 -9.98 1.44
N SER A 233 3.98 -9.40 2.12
CA SER A 233 2.64 -9.16 1.58
C SER A 233 2.70 -8.34 0.29
N GLN A 234 1.89 -8.69 -0.71
CA GLN A 234 1.80 -8.01 -2.01
C GLN A 234 0.34 -8.05 -2.44
N ALA A 235 -0.23 -6.95 -2.96
CA ALA A 235 -1.64 -6.89 -3.31
C ALA A 235 -1.93 -5.76 -4.31
N GLY A 236 -2.77 -4.79 -3.92
CA GLY A 236 -3.38 -3.79 -4.78
C GLY A 236 -2.38 -2.99 -5.62
N VAL A 237 -1.28 -2.51 -5.03
CA VAL A 237 -0.29 -1.70 -5.76
C VAL A 237 0.42 -2.51 -6.85
N ALA A 238 0.90 -3.71 -6.53
CA ALA A 238 1.57 -4.57 -7.52
C ALA A 238 0.62 -4.97 -8.66
N ILE A 239 -0.62 -5.33 -8.34
CA ILE A 239 -1.64 -5.66 -9.36
C ILE A 239 -2.01 -4.41 -10.18
N GLY A 240 -2.16 -3.26 -9.54
CA GLY A 240 -2.43 -1.98 -10.21
C GLY A 240 -1.34 -1.61 -11.21
N LEU A 241 -0.07 -1.73 -10.80
CA LEU A 241 1.08 -1.51 -11.68
C LEU A 241 1.20 -2.57 -12.78
N ALA A 242 0.82 -3.83 -12.52
CA ALA A 242 0.74 -4.87 -13.55
C ALA A 242 -0.33 -4.56 -14.61
N LEU A 243 -1.51 -4.07 -14.19
CA LEU A 243 -2.55 -3.60 -15.11
C LEU A 243 -2.11 -2.36 -15.89
N ALA A 244 -1.42 -1.41 -15.24
CA ALA A 244 -0.85 -0.25 -15.89
C ALA A 244 0.19 -0.64 -16.94
N SER A 245 1.06 -1.61 -16.63
CA SER A 245 2.02 -2.19 -17.57
C SER A 245 1.33 -2.72 -18.83
N SER A 246 0.25 -3.48 -18.67
CA SER A 246 -0.47 -4.05 -19.82
C SER A 246 -1.07 -2.97 -20.71
N ARG A 247 -1.68 -1.92 -20.14
CA ARG A 247 -2.22 -0.81 -20.94
C ARG A 247 -1.09 -0.06 -21.65
N ARG A 248 -0.04 0.29 -20.90
CA ARG A 248 1.09 1.07 -21.38
C ARG A 248 1.85 0.37 -22.51
N PHE A 249 2.12 -0.92 -22.37
CA PHE A 249 2.91 -1.68 -23.35
C PHE A 249 2.10 -2.19 -24.54
N SER A 250 0.76 -2.23 -24.46
CA SER A 250 -0.10 -2.66 -25.58
C SER A 250 0.10 -1.84 -26.87
N ALA A 251 0.53 -0.58 -26.75
CA ALA A 251 0.81 0.29 -27.89
C ALA A 251 2.05 -0.13 -28.70
N TYR A 252 2.90 -1.02 -28.17
CA TYR A 252 4.18 -1.41 -28.78
C TYR A 252 4.11 -2.76 -29.50
N GLY A 253 2.93 -3.12 -30.00
CA GLY A 253 2.72 -4.32 -30.82
C GLY A 253 2.69 -5.63 -30.03
N PRO A 254 2.82 -6.78 -30.74
CA PRO A 254 2.62 -8.11 -30.14
C PRO A 254 3.55 -8.42 -28.98
N GLU A 255 4.79 -7.91 -29.00
CA GLU A 255 5.75 -8.10 -27.91
C GLU A 255 5.33 -7.36 -26.63
N GLY A 256 4.84 -6.13 -26.77
CA GLY A 256 4.34 -5.33 -25.66
C GLY A 256 3.06 -5.91 -25.05
N GLU A 257 2.15 -6.42 -25.89
CA GLU A 257 0.96 -7.16 -25.43
C GLU A 257 1.34 -8.43 -24.66
N ALA A 258 2.29 -9.21 -25.19
CA ALA A 258 2.80 -10.42 -24.53
C ALA A 258 3.45 -10.11 -23.18
N LEU A 259 4.24 -9.03 -23.10
CA LEU A 259 4.82 -8.55 -21.85
C LEU A 259 3.73 -8.17 -20.83
N GLY A 260 2.73 -7.40 -21.26
CA GLY A 260 1.60 -7.01 -20.42
C GLY A 260 0.85 -8.21 -19.84
N ALA A 261 0.52 -9.18 -20.68
CA ALA A 261 -0.13 -10.42 -20.26
C ALA A 261 0.75 -11.26 -19.34
N LEU A 262 2.05 -11.36 -19.61
CA LEU A 262 3.02 -12.07 -18.76
C LEU A 262 3.08 -11.44 -17.37
N VAL A 263 3.19 -10.12 -17.29
CA VAL A 263 3.26 -9.37 -16.03
C VAL A 263 1.97 -9.55 -15.23
N ILE A 264 0.79 -9.36 -15.84
CA ILE A 264 -0.49 -9.56 -15.15
C ILE A 264 -0.60 -10.97 -14.58
N ASN A 265 -0.31 -12.01 -15.38
CA ASN A 265 -0.50 -13.38 -14.93
C ASN A 265 0.48 -13.77 -13.82
N VAL A 266 1.77 -13.43 -13.96
CA VAL A 266 2.78 -13.75 -12.94
C VAL A 266 2.52 -12.98 -11.65
N ILE A 267 2.25 -11.67 -11.72
CA ILE A 267 1.99 -10.87 -10.53
C ILE A 267 0.70 -11.31 -9.84
N THR A 268 -0.35 -11.64 -10.59
CA THR A 268 -1.61 -12.14 -10.01
C THR A 268 -1.41 -13.49 -9.32
N ALA A 269 -0.76 -14.46 -9.97
CA ALA A 269 -0.47 -15.77 -9.39
C ALA A 269 0.39 -15.66 -8.13
N THR A 270 1.47 -14.87 -8.20
CA THR A 270 2.40 -14.72 -7.09
C THR A 270 1.79 -13.95 -5.93
N THR A 271 0.96 -12.93 -6.22
CA THR A 271 0.15 -12.19 -5.23
C THR A 271 -0.75 -13.14 -4.43
N PHE A 272 -1.44 -14.07 -5.09
CA PHE A 272 -2.26 -15.06 -4.40
C PHE A 272 -1.45 -15.87 -3.37
N VAL A 273 -0.26 -16.35 -3.76
CA VAL A 273 0.62 -17.11 -2.86
C VAL A 273 1.10 -16.27 -1.68
N VAL A 274 1.62 -15.06 -1.95
CA VAL A 274 2.19 -14.21 -0.88
C VAL A 274 1.13 -13.55 0.00
N GLN A 275 -0.14 -13.47 -0.44
CA GLN A 275 -1.23 -13.03 0.44
C GLN A 275 -1.64 -14.09 1.45
N ILE A 276 -1.37 -15.38 1.19
CA ILE A 276 -1.55 -16.44 2.19
C ILE A 276 -0.34 -16.45 3.15
N VAL A 277 0.87 -16.39 2.59
CA VAL A 277 2.12 -16.48 3.37
C VAL A 277 2.43 -15.21 4.16
N GLY A 278 2.05 -14.04 3.63
CA GLY A 278 2.37 -12.71 4.17
C GLY A 278 1.84 -12.50 5.58
N PRO A 279 0.51 -12.59 5.83
CA PRO A 279 -0.07 -12.44 7.16
C PRO A 279 0.53 -13.40 8.21
N ILE A 280 0.77 -14.65 7.81
CA ILE A 280 1.42 -15.66 8.67
C ILE A 280 2.85 -15.21 9.04
N SER A 281 3.58 -14.66 8.06
CA SER A 281 4.94 -14.16 8.25
C SER A 281 4.98 -12.92 9.15
N VAL A 282 4.03 -11.99 8.98
CA VAL A 282 3.88 -10.80 9.84
C VAL A 282 3.63 -11.23 11.28
N LYS A 283 2.65 -12.12 11.51
CA LYS A 283 2.34 -12.67 12.84
C LYS A 283 3.58 -13.30 13.49
N TRP A 284 4.33 -14.09 12.73
CA TRP A 284 5.55 -14.72 13.22
C TRP A 284 6.64 -13.69 13.57
N ALA A 285 6.77 -12.62 12.77
CA ALA A 285 7.72 -11.53 13.01
C ALA A 285 7.45 -10.80 14.33
N ILE A 286 6.21 -10.37 14.56
CA ILE A 286 5.81 -9.65 15.78
C ILE A 286 5.83 -10.55 17.02
N SER A 287 5.54 -11.84 16.85
CA SER A 287 5.68 -12.83 17.93
C SER A 287 7.14 -12.99 18.36
N ARG A 288 8.08 -13.09 17.40
CA ARG A 288 9.52 -13.16 17.68
C ARG A 288 10.10 -11.87 18.27
N ALA A 289 9.52 -10.72 17.92
CA ALA A 289 9.86 -9.44 18.53
C ALA A 289 9.22 -9.23 19.92
N GLY A 290 8.27 -10.09 20.30
CA GLY A 290 7.56 -10.00 21.57
C GLY A 290 6.61 -8.80 21.65
N GLU A 291 6.08 -8.33 20.52
CA GLU A 291 5.28 -7.11 20.42
C GLU A 291 3.75 -7.34 20.45
N ILE A 292 3.30 -8.59 20.44
CA ILE A 292 1.87 -8.96 20.49
C ILE A 292 1.24 -8.52 21.82
N GLY A 293 0.06 -7.90 21.75
CA GLY A 293 -0.75 -7.49 22.91
C GLY A 293 -0.18 -6.32 23.72
N ARG A 294 0.88 -5.67 23.25
CA ARG A 294 1.51 -4.56 23.99
C ARG A 294 0.68 -3.27 23.98
N ALA A 295 -0.16 -3.06 22.97
CA ALA A 295 -1.01 -1.87 22.94
C ALA A 295 -2.01 -1.85 24.09
N THR A 296 -2.64 -2.99 24.39
CA THR A 296 -3.62 -3.16 25.47
C THR A 296 -2.94 -3.11 26.84
N LEU A 297 -1.79 -3.78 27.01
CA LEU A 297 -1.03 -3.75 28.26
C LEU A 297 -0.58 -2.34 28.66
N GLU A 298 -0.15 -1.51 27.70
CA GLU A 298 0.15 -0.12 28.00
C GLU A 298 -1.13 0.64 28.37
N HIS A 299 -2.22 0.51 27.62
CA HIS A 299 -3.48 1.18 27.96
C HIS A 299 -3.93 0.84 29.39
N ASP A 300 -3.89 -0.43 29.78
CA ASP A 300 -4.23 -0.89 31.13
C ASP A 300 -3.24 -0.37 32.19
N ALA A 301 -1.94 -0.31 31.88
CA ALA A 301 -0.93 0.27 32.76
C ALA A 301 -1.17 1.77 33.01
N TRP A 302 -1.45 2.54 31.96
CA TRP A 302 -1.80 3.97 32.06
C TRP A 302 -3.10 4.18 32.85
N VAL A 303 -4.11 3.34 32.66
CA VAL A 303 -5.36 3.39 33.44
C VAL A 303 -5.10 3.06 34.91
N SER A 304 -4.23 2.09 35.20
CA SER A 304 -3.89 1.69 36.58
C SER A 304 -3.00 2.70 37.32
N GLU A 305 -2.08 3.39 36.61
CA GLU A 305 -1.24 4.46 37.16
C GLU A 305 -2.00 5.79 37.26
N GLY A 306 -3.01 6.01 36.41
CA GLY A 306 -3.94 7.12 36.51
C GLY A 306 -4.99 6.96 37.62
N SER A 307 -5.19 5.73 38.13
CA SER A 307 -6.14 5.41 39.21
C SER A 307 -5.51 5.34 40.61
N ILE A 308 -4.47 6.13 40.88
CA ILE A 308 -3.92 6.26 42.24
C ILE A 308 -4.94 6.89 43.21
N ASP A 309 -5.99 7.54 42.68
CA ASP A 309 -7.26 7.67 43.39
C ASP A 309 -8.15 6.48 43.00
N GLY A 310 -8.46 5.63 43.99
CA GLY A 310 -9.19 4.36 43.84
C GLY A 310 -10.55 4.47 43.13
N PRO A 311 -11.30 3.35 42.96
CA PRO A 311 -12.45 3.31 42.07
C PRO A 311 -13.41 4.46 42.37
N HIS A 312 -13.55 5.39 41.42
CA HIS A 312 -14.61 6.37 41.41
C HIS A 312 -15.92 5.59 41.31
N THR A 313 -16.47 5.27 42.48
CA THR A 313 -17.89 5.01 42.63
C THR A 313 -18.58 6.25 42.10
N LEU A 314 -19.25 6.11 40.96
CA LEU A 314 -20.18 7.12 40.48
C LEU A 314 -21.09 7.47 41.67
N PRO A 315 -21.23 8.75 42.03
CA PRO A 315 -22.12 9.12 43.12
C PRO A 315 -23.52 8.60 42.77
N PRO A 316 -24.26 8.06 43.75
CA PRO A 316 -25.62 7.62 43.50
C PRO A 316 -26.42 8.81 42.95
N MET A 317 -27.16 8.57 41.87
CA MET A 317 -28.12 9.54 41.35
C MET A 317 -29.14 9.83 42.46
N ASP A 318 -29.11 11.05 43.00
CA ASP A 318 -30.14 11.51 43.93
C ASP A 318 -31.48 11.53 43.20
N PRO A 319 -32.53 10.86 43.73
CA PRO A 319 -33.88 11.05 43.27
C PRO A 319 -34.45 12.34 43.88
N GLU A 320 -35.20 13.06 43.06
CA GLU A 320 -36.16 14.11 43.44
C GLU A 320 -35.64 15.53 43.73
N GLY A 321 -36.17 16.45 42.92
CA GLY A 321 -36.19 17.89 43.14
C GLY A 321 -37.40 18.45 42.42
N GLU A 322 -38.57 18.32 43.05
CA GLU A 322 -39.79 19.05 42.70
C GLU A 322 -39.49 20.55 42.62
N HIS A 323 -39.83 21.17 41.50
CA HIS A 323 -39.90 22.62 41.37
C HIS A 323 -41.31 23.08 41.72
N ASP A 324 -41.48 23.63 42.92
CA ASP A 324 -42.49 24.64 43.21
C ASP A 324 -41.91 26.01 42.81
N GLU A 325 -42.44 26.58 41.72
CA GLU A 325 -42.82 28.01 41.52
C GLU A 325 -43.35 28.23 40.08
#